data_AF-A0A0D0Q9U9-F1
#
_entry.id   AF-A0A0D0Q9U9-F1
#
_cell.length_a   1.000
_cell.length_b   1.000
_cell.length_c   1.000
_cell.angle_alpha   90.00
_cell.angle_beta   90.00
_cell.angle_gamma   90.00
#
_symmetry.space_group_name_H-M   'P 1'
#
loop_
_entity.id
_entity.type
_entity.pdbx_description
1 polymer ?
#
loop_
_entity_poly.entity_id
_entity_poly.type
_entity_poly.pdbx_seq_one_letter_code
_entity_poly.pdbx_strand_id
1 'polypeptide(L)'
;MNVQDKRAIQQQLASNAITPGYMPGFGNDHETEALPGALPQGRNSPQRCPYGLYAEQLSGTAFTVHPPERTWCYRIRPSVKHSTRYRRIDVPYWKSAPLIDPEVASLGQYRWNPVEAEAGAALTWITGMRTMTTAGDVHTQVGMASHVYLVTESMVDDYFFSADSEMLVVPQQGRLRFHTELGILDVEPTEIAILPRGLVYRVELIEGPARGFVCENYGQKFELPGRGPIGANCLANPRDFKAPVAAFEQRDTPSTVTVKWCGQFHVTEIGQSPLDVVAWHGNYAPYKYDLTAYCPVGALLFDHPDPSIFTVLTAPSGSPGTANIDFVLFRERWMVAENTFRPPWYHKNIMSELMGNIYGIYDAKPEGFVPGGMSLHNMMLPHGPDKQAFEGASRADLKPGKLDNTMSFMFETRFPQQLTPFAAKEAPLQENYIDVWSDLDVHFDGTPEGKW
;
A
#
# COMPACT_ATOMS: atom_id res chain seq x y z
N MET A 1 -1.33 -19.89 -17.93
CA MET A 1 -0.84 -21.25 -17.61
C MET A 1 0.24 -21.05 -16.55
N ASN A 2 -0.03 -21.36 -15.28
CA ASN A 2 0.91 -21.08 -14.17
C ASN A 2 2.10 -22.06 -14.22
N VAL A 3 3.06 -21.81 -15.10
CA VAL A 3 4.36 -22.45 -14.99
C VAL A 3 5.08 -21.73 -13.85
N GLN A 4 5.03 -22.30 -12.65
CA GLN A 4 5.95 -21.91 -11.58
C GLN A 4 7.36 -22.16 -12.12
N ASP A 5 8.04 -21.08 -12.53
CA ASP A 5 9.40 -21.13 -13.04
C ASP A 5 10.30 -21.65 -11.92
N LYS A 6 10.90 -22.84 -12.12
CA LYS A 6 11.77 -23.49 -11.13
C LYS A 6 13.13 -22.78 -11.12
N ARG A 7 13.17 -21.56 -10.60
CA ARG A 7 14.40 -20.79 -10.37
C ARG A 7 15.11 -21.32 -9.13
N ALA A 8 16.41 -21.56 -9.26
CA ALA A 8 17.26 -21.91 -8.12
C ALA A 8 17.51 -20.65 -7.29
N ILE A 9 16.70 -20.44 -6.26
CA ILE A 9 16.88 -19.37 -5.29
C ILE A 9 17.55 -19.94 -4.05
N GLN A 10 18.65 -19.32 -3.61
CA GLN A 10 19.28 -19.63 -2.34
C GLN A 10 18.81 -18.60 -1.31
N GLN A 11 18.20 -19.08 -0.23
CA GLN A 11 17.74 -18.26 0.89
C GLN A 11 18.44 -18.72 2.17
N GLN A 12 18.59 -17.82 3.14
CA GLN A 12 19.14 -18.15 4.45
C GLN A 12 18.48 -19.41 5.04
N LEU A 13 19.28 -20.45 5.28
CA LEU A 13 18.82 -21.79 5.67
C LEU A 13 18.29 -21.87 7.11
N ALA A 14 18.79 -21.02 8.00
CA ALA A 14 18.39 -20.99 9.40
C ALA A 14 18.27 -19.55 9.90
N SER A 15 17.09 -19.19 10.39
CA SER A 15 16.86 -17.98 11.18
C SER A 15 16.20 -18.41 12.49
N ASN A 16 16.60 -17.83 13.62
CA ASN A 16 15.92 -18.04 14.90
C ASN A 16 14.60 -17.24 15.00
N ALA A 17 14.05 -16.81 13.86
CA ALA A 17 12.84 -16.03 13.81
C ALA A 17 11.59 -16.90 13.97
N ILE A 18 10.56 -16.34 14.60
CA ILE A 18 9.27 -17.01 14.82
C ILE A 18 8.56 -17.29 13.50
N THR A 19 8.71 -16.40 12.52
CA THR A 19 8.16 -16.55 11.17
C THR A 19 9.30 -16.96 10.23
N PRO A 20 9.32 -18.19 9.71
CA PRO A 20 10.37 -18.65 8.81
C PRO A 20 10.52 -17.73 7.59
N GLY A 21 11.77 -17.34 7.28
CA GLY A 21 12.07 -16.47 6.13
C GLY A 21 11.94 -14.97 6.40
N TYR A 22 11.62 -14.56 7.63
CA TYR A 22 11.44 -13.15 7.97
C TYR A 22 12.09 -12.73 9.28
N MET A 23 12.44 -11.45 9.40
CA MET A 23 12.92 -10.79 10.61
C MET A 23 11.88 -9.78 11.11
N PRO A 24 11.50 -9.80 12.41
CA PRO A 24 10.52 -8.86 12.95
C PRO A 24 11.10 -7.48 13.25
N GLY A 25 10.25 -6.46 13.22
CA GLY A 25 10.53 -5.12 13.75
C GLY A 25 10.62 -4.04 12.67
N PHE A 26 9.60 -3.20 12.60
CA PHE A 26 9.57 -2.04 11.71
C PHE A 26 10.71 -1.06 12.00
N GLY A 27 11.51 -0.74 10.99
CA GLY A 27 12.60 0.25 11.08
C GLY A 27 13.86 -0.22 11.82
N ASN A 28 13.97 -1.50 12.14
CA ASN A 28 15.18 -2.07 12.74
C ASN A 28 16.38 -1.97 11.78
N ASP A 29 17.60 -1.88 12.31
CA ASP A 29 18.82 -2.18 11.54
C ASP A 29 18.98 -3.71 11.51
N HIS A 30 18.50 -4.33 10.44
CA HIS A 30 18.52 -5.78 10.22
C HIS A 30 19.88 -6.24 9.70
N GLU A 31 20.22 -7.51 9.97
CA GLU A 31 21.41 -8.19 9.43
C GLU A 31 21.01 -9.60 8.99
N THR A 32 21.27 -9.95 7.73
CA THR A 32 20.96 -11.28 7.18
C THR A 32 21.94 -11.69 6.08
N GLU A 33 22.23 -12.98 6.01
CA GLU A 33 23.10 -13.58 5.01
C GLU A 33 22.57 -14.94 4.54
N ALA A 34 22.52 -15.15 3.23
CA ALA A 34 22.15 -16.43 2.63
C ALA A 34 23.30 -17.44 2.69
N LEU A 35 24.55 -16.96 2.74
CA LEU A 35 25.77 -17.77 2.88
C LEU A 35 26.53 -17.38 4.17
N PRO A 36 27.02 -18.34 4.97
CA PRO A 36 27.70 -18.04 6.23
C PRO A 36 28.93 -17.14 6.09
N GLY A 37 28.99 -16.05 6.84
CA GLY A 37 30.09 -15.10 6.82
C GLY A 37 30.15 -14.21 5.57
N ALA A 38 29.04 -14.07 4.84
CA ALA A 38 28.94 -13.16 3.72
C ALA A 38 28.88 -11.68 4.17
N LEU A 39 28.33 -11.39 5.35
CA LEU A 39 28.38 -10.06 5.95
C LEU A 39 29.78 -9.76 6.52
N PRO A 40 30.47 -8.70 6.04
CA PRO A 40 31.73 -8.27 6.63
C PRO A 40 31.54 -7.80 8.08
N GLN A 41 32.43 -8.23 8.96
CA GLN A 41 32.38 -7.89 10.37
C GLN A 41 33.16 -6.60 10.68
N GLY A 42 32.51 -5.67 11.39
CA GLY A 42 33.11 -4.42 11.90
C GLY A 42 33.43 -3.35 10.84
N ARG A 43 32.94 -3.48 9.60
CA ARG A 43 33.08 -2.48 8.52
C ARG A 43 32.10 -2.75 7.38
N ASN A 44 31.72 -1.72 6.63
CA ASN A 44 30.81 -1.89 5.47
C ASN A 44 31.54 -2.09 4.14
N SER A 45 32.76 -1.54 4.01
CA SER A 45 33.50 -1.52 2.73
C SER A 45 34.89 -2.17 2.88
N PRO A 46 34.97 -3.50 3.06
CA PRO A 46 36.25 -4.19 3.09
C PRO A 46 36.96 -4.06 1.73
N GLN A 47 38.30 -4.07 1.72
CA GLN A 47 39.07 -4.07 0.47
C GLN A 47 38.76 -5.31 -0.38
N ARG A 48 38.41 -6.42 0.26
CA ARG A 48 37.98 -7.68 -0.36
C ARG A 48 36.75 -8.17 0.42
N CYS A 49 35.57 -8.08 -0.17
CA CYS A 49 34.37 -8.65 0.46
C CYS A 49 34.50 -10.17 0.54
N PRO A 50 33.90 -10.81 1.57
CA PRO A 50 33.66 -12.24 1.56
C PRO A 50 33.03 -12.70 0.24
N TYR A 51 33.39 -13.91 -0.18
CA TYR A 51 32.93 -14.50 -1.45
C TYR A 51 33.25 -13.69 -2.73
N GLY A 52 34.07 -12.64 -2.65
CA GLY A 52 34.35 -11.76 -3.79
C GLY A 52 33.16 -10.88 -4.21
N LEU A 53 32.22 -10.66 -3.29
CA LEU A 53 31.03 -9.82 -3.53
C LEU A 53 31.38 -8.35 -3.71
N TYR A 54 30.43 -7.58 -4.25
CA TYR A 54 30.49 -6.13 -4.31
C TYR A 54 29.67 -5.54 -3.17
N ALA A 55 30.27 -4.64 -2.39
CA ALA A 55 29.55 -3.85 -1.41
C ALA A 55 28.87 -2.67 -2.13
N GLU A 56 27.57 -2.52 -1.96
CA GLU A 56 26.75 -1.46 -2.55
C GLU A 56 25.82 -0.90 -1.47
N GLN A 57 25.54 0.40 -1.51
CA GLN A 57 24.60 1.02 -0.57
C GLN A 57 23.39 1.56 -1.32
N LEU A 58 22.20 1.11 -0.91
CA LEU A 58 20.93 1.74 -1.24
C LEU A 58 20.63 2.79 -0.15
N SER A 59 20.64 4.06 -0.52
CA SER A 59 20.31 5.17 0.40
C SER A 59 18.86 5.59 0.20
N GLY A 60 18.02 5.35 1.22
CA GLY A 60 16.59 5.70 1.18
C GLY A 60 16.29 7.15 1.55
N THR A 61 17.26 7.82 2.19
CA THR A 61 17.17 9.21 2.64
C THR A 61 18.45 9.97 2.32
N ALA A 62 18.43 11.31 2.46
CA ALA A 62 19.65 12.09 2.44
C ALA A 62 20.56 11.72 3.62
N PHE A 63 21.88 11.73 3.42
CA PHE A 63 22.86 11.27 4.41
C PHE A 63 22.79 11.98 5.78
N THR A 64 22.23 13.19 5.84
CA THR A 64 22.15 14.02 7.04
C THR A 64 20.81 13.91 7.78
N VAL A 65 19.87 13.09 7.32
CA VAL A 65 18.64 12.78 8.07
C VAL A 65 19.01 11.99 9.33
N HIS A 66 18.26 12.17 10.41
CA HIS A 66 18.52 11.49 11.69
C HIS A 66 17.27 10.75 12.21
N PRO A 67 17.33 9.41 12.36
CA PRO A 67 18.39 8.54 11.87
C PRO A 67 18.36 8.45 10.32
N PRO A 68 19.52 8.25 9.65
CA PRO A 68 19.52 8.01 8.21
C PRO A 68 18.98 6.61 7.92
N GLU A 69 18.30 6.47 6.79
CA GLU A 69 17.81 5.19 6.29
C GLU A 69 18.60 4.71 5.07
N ARG A 70 19.16 3.51 5.20
CA ARG A 70 20.09 2.91 4.25
C ARG A 70 20.18 1.40 4.43
N THR A 71 20.50 0.72 3.34
CA THR A 71 20.83 -0.70 3.33
C THR A 71 22.11 -0.93 2.55
N TRP A 72 23.04 -1.67 3.16
CA TRP A 72 24.23 -2.21 2.51
C TRP A 72 23.92 -3.59 1.96
N CYS A 73 24.18 -3.77 0.67
CA CYS A 73 24.00 -4.99 -0.08
C CYS A 73 25.38 -5.56 -0.43
N TYR A 74 25.58 -6.86 -0.21
CA TYR A 74 26.74 -7.61 -0.67
C TYR A 74 26.29 -8.56 -1.77
N ARG A 75 26.54 -8.14 -3.02
CA ARG A 75 25.92 -8.72 -4.23
C ARG A 75 26.93 -9.28 -5.21
N ILE A 76 26.49 -10.19 -6.08
CA ILE A 76 27.36 -10.87 -7.05
C ILE A 76 27.87 -9.89 -8.12
N ARG A 77 27.01 -9.01 -8.63
CA ARG A 77 27.35 -7.95 -9.59
C ARG A 77 26.76 -6.63 -9.09
N PRO A 78 27.47 -5.49 -9.21
CA PRO A 78 26.93 -4.21 -8.75
C PRO A 78 25.80 -3.72 -9.66
N SER A 79 24.87 -2.92 -9.14
CA SER A 79 23.69 -2.40 -9.88
C SER A 79 24.03 -1.63 -11.14
N VAL A 80 25.22 -1.02 -11.20
CA VAL A 80 25.73 -0.39 -12.42
C VAL A 80 25.89 -1.35 -13.60
N LYS A 81 25.86 -2.68 -13.37
CA LYS A 81 25.81 -3.73 -14.40
C LYS A 81 24.38 -4.17 -14.73
N HIS A 82 23.39 -3.78 -13.94
CA HIS A 82 21.96 -3.97 -14.20
C HIS A 82 21.30 -2.76 -14.89
N SER A 83 22.10 -1.73 -15.22
CA SER A 83 21.67 -0.52 -15.90
C SER A 83 22.50 -0.34 -17.18
N THR A 84 21.84 -0.26 -18.34
CA THR A 84 22.51 0.03 -19.62
C THR A 84 21.84 1.20 -20.33
N ARG A 85 21.63 1.10 -21.66
CA ARG A 85 20.82 2.08 -22.38
C ARG A 85 19.35 1.81 -22.08
N TYR A 86 18.63 2.88 -21.76
CA TYR A 86 17.20 2.84 -21.55
C TYR A 86 16.48 3.21 -22.84
N ARG A 87 15.39 2.50 -23.14
CA ARG A 87 14.39 2.90 -24.13
C ARG A 87 13.08 3.16 -23.41
N ARG A 88 12.41 4.25 -23.77
CA ARG A 88 11.07 4.55 -23.26
C ARG A 88 10.09 3.47 -23.73
N ILE A 89 9.15 3.10 -22.86
CA ILE A 89 8.01 2.24 -23.18
C ILE A 89 6.72 2.91 -22.71
N ASP A 90 5.61 2.53 -23.31
CA ASP A 90 4.30 3.02 -22.92
C ASP A 90 3.62 2.03 -21.98
N VAL A 91 3.20 2.53 -20.82
CA VAL A 91 2.37 1.82 -19.84
C VAL A 91 1.12 2.69 -19.64
N PRO A 92 0.11 2.56 -20.53
CA PRO A 92 -0.89 3.60 -20.71
C PRO A 92 -1.78 3.83 -19.50
N TYR A 93 -2.00 2.81 -18.66
CA TYR A 93 -2.88 2.90 -17.49
C TYR A 93 -2.16 3.17 -16.17
N TRP A 94 -0.82 3.17 -16.15
CA TRP A 94 -0.06 3.53 -14.95
C TRP A 94 0.41 4.98 -15.07
N LYS A 95 -0.33 5.87 -14.41
CA LYS A 95 -0.13 7.32 -14.42
C LYS A 95 0.48 7.82 -13.11
N SER A 96 0.91 9.07 -13.10
CA SER A 96 1.43 9.74 -11.91
C SER A 96 0.93 11.17 -11.85
N ALA A 97 0.95 11.75 -10.65
CA ALA A 97 0.66 13.16 -10.48
C ALA A 97 1.80 14.03 -11.03
N PRO A 98 1.51 15.22 -11.58
CA PRO A 98 0.17 15.76 -11.78
C PRO A 98 -0.50 15.18 -13.04
N LEU A 99 -1.76 14.78 -12.92
CA LEU A 99 -2.62 14.50 -14.06
C LEU A 99 -3.97 15.19 -13.84
N ILE A 100 -4.17 16.31 -14.52
CA ILE A 100 -5.43 17.03 -14.58
C ILE A 100 -5.90 16.96 -16.02
N ASP A 101 -6.90 16.12 -16.28
CA ASP A 101 -7.49 16.01 -17.61
C ASP A 101 -8.69 16.99 -17.70
N PRO A 102 -8.68 17.93 -18.66
CA PRO A 102 -9.76 18.92 -18.80
C PRO A 102 -11.11 18.32 -19.19
N GLU A 103 -11.14 17.08 -19.69
CA GLU A 103 -12.37 16.35 -20.02
C GLU A 103 -12.89 15.48 -18.86
N VAL A 104 -12.19 15.47 -17.72
CA VAL A 104 -12.55 14.68 -16.55
C VAL A 104 -12.90 15.60 -15.39
N ALA A 105 -14.15 15.51 -14.93
CA ALA A 105 -14.57 16.17 -13.70
C ALA A 105 -14.16 15.32 -12.50
N SER A 106 -13.19 15.80 -11.71
CA SER A 106 -12.74 15.18 -10.44
C SER A 106 -13.51 15.66 -9.21
N LEU A 107 -14.38 16.66 -9.37
CA LEU A 107 -15.20 17.22 -8.31
C LEU A 107 -16.48 16.41 -8.15
N GLY A 108 -16.56 15.59 -7.12
CA GLY A 108 -17.74 14.80 -6.79
C GLY A 108 -17.47 13.73 -5.74
N GLN A 109 -18.54 13.03 -5.35
CA GLN A 109 -18.49 11.79 -4.59
C GLN A 109 -18.57 10.62 -5.58
N TYR A 110 -17.54 9.79 -5.63
CA TYR A 110 -17.46 8.68 -6.57
C TYR A 110 -17.41 7.34 -5.86
N ARG A 111 -17.99 6.32 -6.47
CA ARG A 111 -17.89 4.93 -6.02
C ARG A 111 -17.79 4.02 -7.23
N TRP A 112 -16.86 3.08 -7.18
CA TRP A 112 -16.62 2.10 -8.23
C TRP A 112 -16.91 0.70 -7.70
N ASN A 113 -17.51 -0.12 -8.56
CA ASN A 113 -17.51 -1.57 -8.38
C ASN A 113 -16.07 -2.12 -8.52
N PRO A 114 -15.82 -3.38 -8.16
CA PRO A 114 -14.53 -4.01 -8.37
C PRO A 114 -14.10 -3.94 -9.83
N VAL A 115 -12.88 -3.47 -10.08
CA VAL A 115 -12.27 -3.52 -11.41
C VAL A 115 -11.87 -4.96 -11.69
N GLU A 116 -12.30 -5.52 -12.81
CA GLU A 116 -12.01 -6.89 -13.20
C GLU A 116 -11.04 -6.92 -14.39
N ALA A 117 -10.18 -7.94 -14.44
CA ALA A 117 -9.43 -8.23 -15.65
C ALA A 117 -10.39 -8.82 -16.70
N GLU A 118 -10.26 -8.39 -17.96
CA GLU A 118 -10.97 -9.02 -19.06
C GLU A 118 -10.63 -10.52 -19.13
N ALA A 119 -11.61 -11.35 -19.50
CA ALA A 119 -11.41 -12.79 -19.59
C ALA A 119 -10.29 -13.12 -20.59
N GLY A 120 -9.25 -13.81 -20.11
CA GLY A 120 -8.08 -14.17 -20.93
C GLY A 120 -7.04 -13.08 -21.10
N ALA A 121 -7.18 -11.91 -20.45
CA ALA A 121 -6.14 -10.89 -20.45
C ALA A 121 -4.85 -11.41 -19.81
N ALA A 122 -3.70 -11.14 -20.46
CA ALA A 122 -2.36 -11.45 -19.98
C ALA A 122 -1.74 -10.20 -19.36
N LEU A 123 -1.90 -10.04 -18.05
CA LEU A 123 -1.51 -8.85 -17.30
C LEU A 123 -0.47 -9.22 -16.24
N THR A 124 0.70 -8.58 -16.33
CA THR A 124 1.73 -8.65 -15.30
C THR A 124 1.55 -7.50 -14.30
N TRP A 125 2.39 -7.41 -13.28
CA TRP A 125 2.42 -6.27 -12.36
C TRP A 125 2.51 -4.91 -13.08
N ILE A 126 3.28 -4.84 -14.17
CA ILE A 126 3.50 -3.58 -14.90
C ILE A 126 2.31 -3.25 -15.81
N THR A 127 1.86 -4.20 -16.62
CA THR A 127 0.77 -3.96 -17.60
C THR A 127 -0.62 -3.99 -16.97
N GLY A 128 -0.74 -4.61 -15.80
CA GLY A 128 -1.96 -4.77 -15.02
C GLY A 128 -2.32 -3.60 -14.11
N MET A 129 -1.45 -2.60 -13.96
CA MET A 129 -1.73 -1.44 -13.12
C MET A 129 -2.81 -0.54 -13.76
N ARG A 130 -3.75 -0.07 -12.94
CA ARG A 130 -4.81 0.88 -13.31
C ARG A 130 -4.81 2.02 -12.32
N THR A 131 -4.27 3.17 -12.70
CA THR A 131 -4.29 4.35 -11.85
C THR A 131 -5.70 4.91 -11.77
N MET A 132 -6.22 5.00 -10.56
CA MET A 132 -7.56 5.50 -10.27
C MET A 132 -7.52 7.01 -10.06
N THR A 133 -6.62 7.47 -9.20
CA THR A 133 -6.46 8.89 -8.86
C THR A 133 -4.99 9.28 -8.78
N THR A 134 -4.73 10.57 -9.01
CA THR A 134 -3.41 11.19 -8.78
C THR A 134 -3.57 12.44 -7.93
N ALA A 135 -2.59 12.73 -7.06
CA ALA A 135 -2.59 13.87 -6.17
C ALA A 135 -1.16 14.37 -5.94
N GLY A 136 -0.96 15.69 -5.96
CA GLY A 136 0.38 16.28 -5.83
C GLY A 136 1.19 16.26 -7.13
N ASP A 137 2.49 16.01 -7.04
CA ASP A 137 3.42 16.10 -8.17
C ASP A 137 4.68 15.26 -7.91
N VAL A 138 4.95 14.31 -8.82
CA VAL A 138 6.10 13.41 -8.77
C VAL A 138 7.44 14.15 -8.86
N HIS A 139 7.51 15.27 -9.59
CA HIS A 139 8.75 16.04 -9.77
C HIS A 139 9.15 16.80 -8.52
N THR A 140 8.16 17.25 -7.74
CA THR A 140 8.39 17.90 -6.45
C THR A 140 8.40 16.91 -5.28
N GLN A 141 8.20 15.61 -5.56
CA GLN A 141 8.20 14.53 -4.58
C GLN A 141 7.20 14.79 -3.44
N VAL A 142 5.95 15.11 -3.81
CA VAL A 142 4.84 15.29 -2.87
C VAL A 142 3.57 14.65 -3.41
N GLY A 143 2.70 14.18 -2.52
CA GLY A 143 1.45 13.54 -2.88
C GLY A 143 1.60 12.05 -3.18
N MET A 144 0.70 11.55 -4.02
CA MET A 144 0.53 10.13 -4.29
C MET A 144 -0.21 9.84 -5.61
N ALA A 145 -0.20 8.57 -6.01
CA ALA A 145 -1.25 8.02 -6.87
C ALA A 145 -1.85 6.77 -6.23
N SER A 146 -3.15 6.56 -6.46
CA SER A 146 -3.84 5.33 -6.06
C SER A 146 -4.10 4.47 -7.28
N HIS A 147 -3.83 3.19 -7.16
CA HIS A 147 -3.98 2.23 -8.24
C HIS A 147 -4.80 1.02 -7.80
N VAL A 148 -5.44 0.38 -8.78
CA VAL A 148 -5.84 -1.04 -8.71
C VAL A 148 -4.84 -1.83 -9.54
N TYR A 149 -4.29 -2.92 -9.02
CA TYR A 149 -3.51 -3.86 -9.83
C TYR A 149 -4.38 -5.04 -10.25
N LEU A 150 -4.14 -5.55 -11.46
CA LEU A 150 -4.75 -6.76 -12.00
C LEU A 150 -3.64 -7.67 -12.53
N VAL A 151 -3.36 -8.78 -11.87
CA VAL A 151 -2.26 -9.68 -12.24
C VAL A 151 -2.83 -11.06 -12.58
N THR A 152 -2.67 -11.45 -13.84
CA THR A 152 -3.06 -12.77 -14.36
C THR A 152 -1.85 -13.61 -14.78
N GLU A 153 -0.67 -13.01 -14.88
CA GLU A 153 0.59 -13.68 -15.21
C GLU A 153 1.75 -13.18 -14.34
N SER A 154 2.66 -14.09 -14.01
CA SER A 154 3.92 -13.76 -13.34
C SER A 154 4.85 -12.98 -14.27
N MET A 155 5.67 -12.11 -13.70
CA MET A 155 6.84 -11.56 -14.40
C MET A 155 7.91 -12.66 -14.54
N VAL A 156 8.46 -12.84 -15.74
CA VAL A 156 9.47 -13.87 -16.06
C VAL A 156 10.69 -13.21 -16.66
N ASP A 157 11.82 -13.24 -15.95
CA ASP A 157 13.07 -12.55 -16.33
C ASP A 157 12.84 -11.06 -16.66
N ASP A 158 11.81 -10.48 -16.07
CA ASP A 158 11.44 -9.07 -16.13
C ASP A 158 11.37 -8.55 -14.70
N TYR A 159 11.97 -7.40 -14.46
CA TYR A 159 12.15 -6.80 -13.14
C TYR A 159 11.71 -5.34 -13.18
N PHE A 160 11.31 -4.81 -12.04
CA PHE A 160 10.81 -3.46 -11.91
C PHE A 160 11.40 -2.77 -10.69
N PHE A 161 11.61 -1.47 -10.80
CA PHE A 161 11.71 -0.59 -9.63
C PHE A 161 11.12 0.78 -9.94
N SER A 162 10.67 1.47 -8.89
CA SER A 162 10.27 2.86 -8.98
C SER A 162 11.37 3.76 -8.45
N ALA A 163 11.85 4.69 -9.28
CA ALA A 163 12.67 5.80 -8.84
C ALA A 163 11.84 6.94 -8.22
N ASP A 164 10.51 6.91 -8.42
CA ASP A 164 9.59 7.98 -8.05
C ASP A 164 9.05 7.84 -6.63
N SER A 165 8.97 6.61 -6.11
CA SER A 165 8.01 6.32 -5.04
C SER A 165 8.32 5.07 -4.24
N GLU A 166 7.89 5.11 -2.98
CA GLU A 166 7.62 3.92 -2.18
C GLU A 166 6.22 3.39 -2.52
N MET A 167 6.04 2.06 -2.54
CA MET A 167 4.75 1.43 -2.84
C MET A 167 4.18 0.76 -1.60
N LEU A 168 2.95 1.12 -1.23
CA LEU A 168 2.14 0.37 -0.27
C LEU A 168 1.13 -0.49 -1.04
N VAL A 169 1.26 -1.81 -0.94
CA VAL A 169 0.42 -2.80 -1.63
C VAL A 169 -0.59 -3.40 -0.66
N VAL A 170 -1.86 -3.44 -1.04
CA VAL A 170 -2.98 -3.96 -0.24
C VAL A 170 -3.73 -5.01 -1.07
N PRO A 171 -3.37 -6.31 -0.96
CA PRO A 171 -4.06 -7.37 -1.68
C PRO A 171 -5.52 -7.54 -1.26
N GLN A 172 -6.35 -7.88 -2.23
CA GLN A 172 -7.79 -8.12 -2.03
C GLN A 172 -8.21 -9.51 -2.52
N GLN A 173 -7.65 -9.96 -3.64
CA GLN A 173 -7.88 -11.29 -4.22
C GLN A 173 -6.56 -11.88 -4.72
N GLY A 174 -6.40 -13.20 -4.59
CA GLY A 174 -5.22 -13.91 -5.04
C GLY A 174 -3.99 -13.64 -4.16
N ARG A 175 -2.90 -14.36 -4.44
CA ARG A 175 -1.67 -14.32 -3.64
C ARG A 175 -0.49 -13.97 -4.52
N LEU A 176 0.30 -13.00 -4.08
CA LEU A 176 1.47 -12.50 -4.81
C LEU A 176 2.75 -12.79 -4.03
N ARG A 177 3.82 -13.08 -4.76
CA ARG A 177 5.18 -13.16 -4.24
C ARG A 177 6.05 -12.08 -4.87
N PHE A 178 6.62 -11.24 -4.04
CA PHE A 178 7.61 -10.24 -4.44
C PHE A 178 8.99 -10.81 -4.19
N HIS A 179 9.70 -11.13 -5.28
CA HIS A 179 11.13 -11.41 -5.21
C HIS A 179 11.85 -10.07 -5.30
N THR A 180 12.38 -9.59 -4.18
CA THR A 180 13.08 -8.30 -4.09
C THR A 180 14.59 -8.52 -4.00
N GLU A 181 15.38 -7.47 -4.20
CA GLU A 181 16.84 -7.53 -3.93
C GLU A 181 17.14 -7.96 -2.50
N LEU A 182 16.28 -7.66 -1.53
CA LEU A 182 16.54 -7.94 -0.11
C LEU A 182 15.90 -9.25 0.37
N GLY A 183 15.29 -10.03 -0.52
CA GLY A 183 14.66 -11.30 -0.22
C GLY A 183 13.22 -11.40 -0.70
N ILE A 184 12.48 -12.39 -0.19
CA ILE A 184 11.17 -12.77 -0.71
C ILE A 184 10.06 -12.36 0.26
N LEU A 185 9.05 -11.62 -0.23
CA LEU A 185 7.81 -11.35 0.48
C LEU A 185 6.64 -12.08 -0.19
N ASP A 186 5.97 -12.97 0.53
CA ASP A 186 4.65 -13.48 0.16
C ASP A 186 3.57 -12.58 0.76
N VAL A 187 2.56 -12.21 0.00
CA VAL A 187 1.50 -11.31 0.46
C VAL A 187 0.14 -11.81 -0.04
N GLU A 188 -0.80 -11.91 0.88
CA GLU A 188 -2.18 -12.36 0.62
C GLU A 188 -3.20 -11.35 1.17
N PRO A 189 -4.50 -11.48 0.84
CA PRO A 189 -5.53 -10.61 1.42
C PRO A 189 -5.46 -10.66 2.94
N THR A 190 -5.73 -9.52 3.58
CA THR A 190 -5.48 -9.23 5.02
C THR A 190 -4.04 -8.87 5.39
N GLU A 191 -3.09 -8.99 4.48
CA GLU A 191 -1.74 -8.46 4.66
C GLU A 191 -1.52 -7.19 3.81
N ILE A 192 -0.46 -6.45 4.12
CA ILE A 192 0.08 -5.39 3.26
C ILE A 192 1.56 -5.62 3.02
N ALA A 193 2.09 -5.02 1.95
CA ALA A 193 3.53 -4.92 1.73
C ALA A 193 3.97 -3.48 1.44
N ILE A 194 5.15 -3.12 1.92
CA ILE A 194 5.81 -1.84 1.68
C ILE A 194 7.08 -2.13 0.88
N LEU A 195 7.17 -1.55 -0.32
CA LEU A 195 8.32 -1.68 -1.20
C LEU A 195 9.03 -0.32 -1.30
N PRO A 196 10.24 -0.21 -0.74
CA PRO A 196 11.00 1.04 -0.74
C PRO A 196 11.30 1.56 -2.15
N ARG A 197 11.36 2.89 -2.29
CA ARG A 197 11.83 3.56 -3.51
C ARG A 197 13.22 3.05 -3.89
N GLY A 198 13.40 2.75 -5.17
CA GLY A 198 14.67 2.30 -5.75
C GLY A 198 14.95 0.81 -5.62
N LEU A 199 14.15 0.06 -4.85
CA LEU A 199 14.33 -1.38 -4.68
C LEU A 199 13.87 -2.14 -5.93
N VAL A 200 14.74 -2.99 -6.49
CA VAL A 200 14.41 -3.85 -7.63
C VAL A 200 13.66 -5.09 -7.15
N TYR A 201 12.59 -5.44 -7.87
CA TYR A 201 11.82 -6.64 -7.60
C TYR A 201 11.17 -7.22 -8.87
N ARG A 202 10.69 -8.45 -8.79
CA ARG A 202 9.70 -9.01 -9.72
C ARG A 202 8.54 -9.61 -8.96
N VAL A 203 7.39 -9.70 -9.62
CA VAL A 203 6.15 -10.21 -9.02
C VAL A 203 5.76 -11.54 -9.65
N GLU A 204 5.60 -12.55 -8.79
CA GLU A 204 5.11 -13.88 -9.13
C GLU A 204 3.66 -14.03 -8.65
N LEU A 205 2.81 -14.55 -9.52
CA LEU A 205 1.43 -14.93 -9.20
C LEU A 205 1.41 -16.34 -8.61
N ILE A 206 1.27 -16.44 -7.29
CA ILE A 206 1.17 -17.74 -6.59
C ILE A 206 -0.21 -18.35 -6.84
N GLU A 207 -1.25 -17.54 -6.62
CA GLU A 207 -2.65 -17.91 -6.74
C GLU A 207 -3.39 -16.80 -7.47
N GLY A 208 -4.02 -17.13 -8.59
CA GLY A 208 -4.55 -16.16 -9.55
C GLY A 208 -5.98 -16.40 -10.00
N PRO A 209 -6.62 -15.39 -10.62
CA PRO A 209 -6.10 -14.04 -10.84
C PRO A 209 -5.96 -13.26 -9.52
N ALA A 210 -5.03 -12.30 -9.47
CA ALA A 210 -4.81 -11.45 -8.31
C ALA A 210 -5.23 -10.01 -8.57
N ARG A 211 -5.89 -9.39 -7.58
CA ARG A 211 -6.31 -8.00 -7.57
C ARG A 211 -6.07 -7.38 -6.20
N GLY A 212 -5.74 -6.10 -6.18
CA GLY A 212 -5.70 -5.32 -4.96
C GLY A 212 -5.40 -3.86 -5.27
N PHE A 213 -5.02 -3.13 -4.24
CA PHE A 213 -4.79 -1.70 -4.31
C PHE A 213 -3.33 -1.38 -4.10
N VAL A 214 -2.86 -0.27 -4.69
CA VAL A 214 -1.52 0.27 -4.44
C VAL A 214 -1.63 1.76 -4.16
N CYS A 215 -1.04 2.21 -3.06
CA CYS A 215 -0.73 3.61 -2.85
C CYS A 215 0.74 3.84 -3.22
N GLU A 216 0.94 4.66 -4.25
CA GLU A 216 2.25 5.11 -4.68
C GLU A 216 2.57 6.43 -3.97
N ASN A 217 3.54 6.43 -3.05
CA ASN A 217 3.91 7.59 -2.25
C ASN A 217 5.12 8.31 -2.85
N TYR A 218 4.95 9.56 -3.31
CA TYR A 218 6.04 10.38 -3.86
C TYR A 218 6.84 11.10 -2.77
N GLY A 219 6.29 11.20 -1.56
CA GLY A 219 6.81 12.03 -0.48
C GLY A 219 7.86 11.36 0.39
N GLN A 220 7.90 11.82 1.65
CA GLN A 220 8.55 11.08 2.72
C GLN A 220 7.91 9.70 2.84
N LYS A 221 8.73 8.68 3.07
CA LYS A 221 8.28 7.29 3.26
C LYS A 221 7.23 7.16 4.37
N PHE A 222 6.57 6.01 4.40
CA PHE A 222 5.70 5.63 5.50
C PHE A 222 6.49 5.36 6.80
N GLU A 223 5.90 5.80 7.91
CA GLU A 223 6.32 5.53 9.28
C GLU A 223 5.13 5.14 10.15
N LEU A 224 5.39 4.66 11.36
CA LEU A 224 4.34 4.41 12.34
C LEU A 224 3.83 5.75 12.91
N PRO A 225 2.51 5.91 13.11
CA PRO A 225 1.99 7.17 13.62
C PRO A 225 2.48 7.44 15.04
N GLY A 226 2.65 8.72 15.36
CA GLY A 226 2.81 9.16 16.74
C GLY A 226 1.59 8.75 17.57
N ARG A 227 1.80 8.02 18.67
CA ARG A 227 0.71 7.42 19.46
C ARG A 227 0.08 8.36 20.48
N GLY A 228 0.72 9.50 20.79
CA GLY A 228 0.23 10.47 21.76
C GLY A 228 -0.22 9.80 23.08
N PRO A 229 -1.42 10.09 23.60
CA PRO A 229 -1.95 9.51 24.84
C PRO A 229 -2.16 7.99 24.84
N ILE A 230 -2.19 7.32 23.67
CA ILE A 230 -2.25 5.85 23.61
C ILE A 230 -0.99 5.24 24.25
N GLY A 231 0.14 5.95 24.17
CA GLY A 231 1.38 5.58 24.84
C GLY A 231 2.24 4.63 24.00
N ALA A 232 2.77 3.59 24.64
CA ALA A 232 3.87 2.79 24.09
C ALA A 232 3.42 1.55 23.28
N ASN A 233 2.12 1.26 23.17
CA ASN A 233 1.58 0.05 22.54
C ASN A 233 0.25 0.34 21.82
N CYS A 234 -0.32 -0.66 21.15
CA CYS A 234 -1.53 -0.59 20.32
C CYS A 234 -1.29 -0.07 18.89
N LEU A 235 -2.36 0.00 18.10
CA LEU A 235 -2.34 0.24 16.66
C LEU A 235 -1.54 -0.87 15.96
N ALA A 236 -0.70 -0.52 14.99
CA ALA A 236 0.27 -1.43 14.42
C ALA A 236 1.50 -1.51 15.35
N ASN A 237 1.75 -2.68 15.96
CA ASN A 237 2.93 -2.87 16.79
C ASN A 237 4.16 -3.13 15.90
N PRO A 238 5.32 -2.47 16.15
CA PRO A 238 6.50 -2.61 15.29
C PRO A 238 6.95 -4.06 15.09
N ARG A 239 6.83 -4.89 16.14
CA ARG A 239 7.24 -6.31 16.14
C ARG A 239 6.54 -7.13 15.05
N ASP A 240 5.35 -6.73 14.64
CA ASP A 240 4.50 -7.52 13.76
C ASP A 240 4.78 -7.22 12.28
N PHE A 241 5.56 -6.18 11.98
CA PHE A 241 6.16 -5.96 10.66
C PHE A 241 7.33 -6.92 10.44
N LYS A 242 7.42 -7.46 9.22
CA LYS A 242 8.35 -8.53 8.86
C LYS A 242 9.17 -8.14 7.63
N ALA A 243 10.48 -7.96 7.80
CA ALA A 243 11.43 -7.84 6.68
C ALA A 243 11.85 -9.24 6.21
N PRO A 244 12.13 -9.47 4.92
CA PRO A 244 12.57 -10.78 4.44
C PRO A 244 14.01 -11.08 4.87
N VAL A 245 14.37 -12.35 5.00
CA VAL A 245 15.80 -12.75 5.05
C VAL A 245 16.41 -12.74 3.65
N ALA A 246 17.72 -12.56 3.56
CA ALA A 246 18.46 -12.53 2.30
C ALA A 246 18.17 -13.77 1.46
N ALA A 247 17.87 -13.53 0.17
CA ALA A 247 17.73 -14.55 -0.84
C ALA A 247 18.31 -14.03 -2.16
N PHE A 248 18.98 -14.89 -2.91
CA PHE A 248 19.61 -14.49 -4.16
C PHE A 248 19.47 -15.53 -5.27
N GLU A 249 19.61 -15.03 -6.49
CA GLU A 249 19.71 -15.80 -7.72
C GLU A 249 21.08 -15.59 -8.34
N GLN A 250 21.70 -16.69 -8.75
CA GLN A 250 22.87 -16.66 -9.63
C GLN A 250 22.48 -17.23 -10.98
N ARG A 251 21.92 -16.38 -11.84
CA ARG A 251 21.39 -16.77 -13.14
C ARG A 251 21.89 -15.80 -14.22
N ASP A 252 22.51 -16.36 -15.24
CA ASP A 252 22.91 -15.64 -16.46
C ASP A 252 21.86 -15.94 -17.53
N THR A 253 20.90 -15.03 -17.68
CA THR A 253 19.79 -15.16 -18.62
C THR A 253 19.39 -13.76 -19.12
N PRO A 254 19.15 -13.59 -20.43
CA PRO A 254 18.60 -12.35 -20.96
C PRO A 254 17.37 -11.91 -20.17
N SER A 255 17.42 -10.71 -19.60
CA SER A 255 16.39 -10.18 -18.73
C SER A 255 16.14 -8.70 -19.02
N THR A 256 15.01 -8.17 -18.57
CA THR A 256 14.66 -6.75 -18.66
C THR A 256 14.52 -6.13 -17.27
N VAL A 257 14.93 -4.86 -17.14
CA VAL A 257 14.65 -4.04 -15.96
C VAL A 257 13.89 -2.80 -16.40
N THR A 258 12.64 -2.71 -15.95
CA THR A 258 11.79 -1.54 -16.15
C THR A 258 11.93 -0.60 -14.96
N VAL A 259 12.28 0.66 -15.23
CA VAL A 259 12.28 1.74 -14.25
C VAL A 259 11.11 2.67 -14.52
N LYS A 260 10.38 3.00 -13.46
CA LYS A 260 9.49 4.17 -13.45
C LYS A 260 10.28 5.38 -12.96
N TRP A 261 10.39 6.41 -13.80
CA TRP A 261 11.16 7.62 -13.53
C TRP A 261 10.42 8.85 -14.05
N CYS A 262 10.16 9.81 -13.17
CA CYS A 262 9.39 11.02 -13.42
C CYS A 262 8.05 10.75 -14.12
N GLY A 263 7.31 9.73 -13.65
CA GLY A 263 6.02 9.33 -14.23
C GLY A 263 6.11 8.64 -15.59
N GLN A 264 7.32 8.38 -16.11
CA GLN A 264 7.56 7.68 -17.37
C GLN A 264 8.19 6.32 -17.15
N PHE A 265 7.95 5.39 -18.07
CA PHE A 265 8.50 4.04 -18.01
C PHE A 265 9.61 3.87 -19.03
N HIS A 266 10.71 3.29 -18.57
CA HIS A 266 11.87 3.01 -19.39
C HIS A 266 12.36 1.60 -19.10
N VAL A 267 12.75 0.87 -20.14
CA VAL A 267 13.28 -0.48 -20.00
C VAL A 267 14.73 -0.54 -20.48
N THR A 268 15.52 -1.36 -19.82
CA THR A 268 16.87 -1.73 -20.23
C THR A 268 17.01 -3.25 -20.25
N GLU A 269 17.93 -3.75 -21.07
CA GLU A 269 18.20 -5.18 -21.22
C GLU A 269 19.51 -5.54 -20.54
N ILE A 270 19.53 -6.68 -19.85
CA ILE A 270 20.68 -7.20 -19.09
C ILE A 270 20.84 -8.70 -19.36
N GLY A 271 22.01 -9.26 -19.08
CA GLY A 271 22.33 -10.68 -19.33
C GLY A 271 22.21 -11.58 -18.11
N GLN A 272 21.61 -11.10 -17.01
CA GLN A 272 21.62 -11.76 -15.71
C GLN A 272 20.41 -11.38 -14.86
N SER A 273 20.15 -12.11 -13.77
CA SER A 273 19.23 -11.66 -12.71
C SER A 273 19.85 -10.48 -11.93
N PRO A 274 19.09 -9.41 -11.62
CA PRO A 274 19.49 -8.35 -10.71
C PRO A 274 19.19 -8.67 -9.24
N LEU A 275 18.52 -9.80 -8.95
CA LEU A 275 18.19 -10.23 -7.59
C LEU A 275 19.33 -11.08 -7.03
N ASP A 276 20.53 -10.51 -6.96
CA ASP A 276 21.79 -11.20 -6.70
C ASP A 276 22.49 -10.77 -5.40
N VAL A 277 21.73 -10.28 -4.43
CA VAL A 277 22.22 -9.86 -3.11
C VAL A 277 22.30 -11.06 -2.17
N VAL A 278 23.53 -11.51 -1.90
CA VAL A 278 23.79 -12.69 -1.06
C VAL A 278 23.61 -12.39 0.43
N ALA A 279 23.89 -11.16 0.84
CA ALA A 279 23.72 -10.70 2.20
C ALA A 279 23.45 -9.20 2.24
N TRP A 280 22.74 -8.74 3.26
CA TRP A 280 22.51 -7.32 3.45
C TRP A 280 22.35 -6.96 4.94
N HIS A 281 22.66 -5.71 5.26
CA HIS A 281 22.29 -5.13 6.54
C HIS A 281 21.80 -3.69 6.38
N GLY A 282 20.82 -3.29 7.17
CA GLY A 282 20.19 -1.99 7.02
C GLY A 282 18.83 -1.83 7.66
N ASN A 283 18.36 -0.58 7.66
CA ASN A 283 17.02 -0.20 8.10
C ASN A 283 16.09 0.22 6.96
N TYR A 284 16.57 0.22 5.72
CA TYR A 284 15.78 0.53 4.52
C TYR A 284 15.43 -0.77 3.78
N ALA A 285 14.43 -1.48 4.29
CA ALA A 285 14.04 -2.82 3.85
C ALA A 285 12.57 -2.84 3.39
N PRO A 286 12.17 -3.78 2.50
CA PRO A 286 10.77 -4.06 2.27
C PRO A 286 10.18 -4.78 3.47
N TYR A 287 8.90 -4.54 3.74
CA TYR A 287 8.18 -5.15 4.85
C TYR A 287 6.86 -5.74 4.39
N LYS A 288 6.40 -6.79 5.09
CA LYS A 288 4.99 -7.16 5.14
C LYS A 288 4.41 -7.00 6.53
N TYR A 289 3.09 -6.82 6.61
CA TYR A 289 2.36 -6.71 7.87
C TYR A 289 0.97 -7.35 7.75
N ASP A 290 0.60 -8.15 8.74
CA ASP A 290 -0.73 -8.77 8.85
C ASP A 290 -1.70 -7.79 9.55
N LEU A 291 -2.70 -7.30 8.81
CA LEU A 291 -3.71 -6.35 9.32
C LEU A 291 -4.56 -6.97 10.44
N THR A 292 -4.63 -8.30 10.54
CA THR A 292 -5.31 -8.99 11.63
C THR A 292 -4.57 -8.89 12.98
N ALA A 293 -3.28 -8.51 12.96
CA ALA A 293 -2.50 -8.21 14.15
C ALA A 293 -2.72 -6.78 14.69
N TYR A 294 -3.39 -5.91 13.93
CA TYR A 294 -3.65 -4.52 14.34
C TYR A 294 -4.50 -4.46 15.61
N CYS A 295 -4.07 -3.69 16.59
CA CYS A 295 -4.76 -3.50 17.86
C CYS A 295 -5.58 -2.20 17.83
N PRO A 296 -6.87 -2.24 17.47
CA PRO A 296 -7.69 -1.04 17.36
C PRO A 296 -7.90 -0.40 18.73
N VAL A 297 -7.91 0.93 18.75
CA VAL A 297 -8.31 1.76 19.89
C VAL A 297 -9.59 2.51 19.51
N GLY A 298 -10.49 2.73 20.45
CA GLY A 298 -11.78 3.37 20.19
C GLY A 298 -12.47 3.85 21.45
N ALA A 299 -13.69 4.36 21.30
CA ALA A 299 -14.52 4.81 22.41
C ALA A 299 -14.99 3.62 23.26
N LEU A 300 -14.74 3.70 24.57
CA LEU A 300 -15.20 2.70 25.55
C LEU A 300 -16.46 3.13 26.29
N LEU A 301 -16.97 4.34 26.07
CA LEU A 301 -18.16 4.84 26.76
C LEU A 301 -19.16 5.51 25.82
N PHE A 302 -18.83 6.60 25.14
CA PHE A 302 -19.74 7.32 24.23
C PHE A 302 -18.95 7.97 23.08
N ASP A 303 -19.68 8.52 22.11
CA ASP A 303 -19.22 9.16 20.88
C ASP A 303 -18.51 8.23 19.88
N HIS A 304 -18.26 8.77 18.68
CA HIS A 304 -17.52 8.14 17.60
C HIS A 304 -16.17 8.87 17.42
N PRO A 305 -15.03 8.24 17.77
CA PRO A 305 -13.71 8.87 17.62
C PRO A 305 -13.36 9.17 16.16
N ASP A 306 -12.56 10.20 15.93
CA ASP A 306 -12.02 10.52 14.61
C ASP A 306 -11.27 9.32 14.00
N PRO A 307 -11.39 9.08 12.68
CA PRO A 307 -10.85 7.88 12.03
C PRO A 307 -9.32 7.80 12.06
N SER A 308 -8.62 8.89 12.35
CA SER A 308 -7.16 8.91 12.55
C SER A 308 -6.70 8.01 13.71
N ILE A 309 -7.60 7.65 14.64
CA ILE A 309 -7.33 6.63 15.67
C ILE A 309 -7.05 5.25 15.07
N PHE A 310 -7.42 5.03 13.81
CA PHE A 310 -7.22 3.79 13.06
C PHE A 310 -6.03 3.82 12.09
N THR A 311 -5.17 4.83 12.16
CA THR A 311 -3.96 4.89 11.33
C THR A 311 -3.04 3.70 11.59
N VAL A 312 -2.61 3.03 10.51
CA VAL A 312 -1.61 1.96 10.51
C VAL A 312 -0.24 2.53 10.17
N LEU A 313 -0.16 3.32 9.09
CA LEU A 313 1.04 3.97 8.59
C LEU A 313 0.71 5.41 8.18
N THR A 314 1.65 6.32 8.37
CA THR A 314 1.55 7.72 7.94
C THR A 314 2.80 8.10 7.15
N ALA A 315 2.64 8.86 6.08
CA ALA A 315 3.72 9.52 5.37
C ALA A 315 3.67 11.00 5.75
N PRO A 316 4.65 11.55 6.48
CA PRO A 316 4.60 12.93 6.94
C PRO A 316 4.75 13.93 5.78
N SER A 317 4.22 15.14 5.95
CA SER A 317 4.50 16.27 5.06
C SER A 317 5.53 17.24 5.68
N GLY A 318 5.86 18.31 4.96
CA GLY A 318 6.67 19.41 5.51
C GLY A 318 5.94 20.27 6.56
N SER A 319 4.65 20.03 6.80
CA SER A 319 3.83 20.74 7.78
C SER A 319 3.55 19.85 8.99
N PRO A 320 4.03 20.20 10.20
CA PRO A 320 3.80 19.41 11.40
C PRO A 320 2.31 19.17 11.66
N GLY A 321 1.93 17.91 11.97
CA GLY A 321 0.54 17.52 12.20
C GLY A 321 -0.31 17.36 10.94
N THR A 322 0.27 17.52 9.75
CA THR A 322 -0.42 17.27 8.47
C THR A 322 0.32 16.19 7.70
N ALA A 323 -0.31 15.03 7.52
CA ALA A 323 0.26 13.96 6.71
C ALA A 323 0.24 14.33 5.21
N ASN A 324 1.21 13.81 4.47
CA ASN A 324 1.08 13.63 3.03
C ASN A 324 -0.01 12.58 2.76
N ILE A 325 0.08 11.44 3.45
CA ILE A 325 -0.81 10.30 3.31
C ILE A 325 -0.98 9.64 4.68
N ASP A 326 -2.22 9.32 5.06
CA ASP A 326 -2.50 8.36 6.13
C ASP A 326 -3.12 7.10 5.51
N PHE A 327 -2.57 5.93 5.86
CA PHE A 327 -3.18 4.63 5.61
C PHE A 327 -3.93 4.19 6.86
N VAL A 328 -5.26 4.25 6.78
CA VAL A 328 -6.19 4.02 7.89
C VAL A 328 -6.91 2.68 7.69
N LEU A 329 -7.09 1.90 8.76
CA LEU A 329 -7.68 0.55 8.70
C LEU A 329 -8.99 0.45 9.50
N PHE A 330 -10.08 0.15 8.81
CA PHE A 330 -11.37 -0.18 9.41
C PHE A 330 -11.56 -1.69 9.43
N ARG A 331 -11.13 -2.33 10.52
CA ARG A 331 -11.29 -3.78 10.73
C ARG A 331 -12.30 -4.09 11.85
N GLU A 332 -12.46 -5.39 12.14
CA GLU A 332 -13.32 -5.87 13.22
C GLU A 332 -12.99 -5.21 14.56
N ARG A 333 -14.04 -4.82 15.29
CA ARG A 333 -13.93 -4.16 16.59
C ARG A 333 -15.23 -4.24 17.37
N TRP A 334 -15.12 -4.05 18.68
CA TRP A 334 -16.28 -3.90 19.54
C TRP A 334 -16.86 -2.49 19.43
N MET A 335 -18.17 -2.42 19.27
CA MET A 335 -18.98 -1.21 19.28
C MET A 335 -19.78 -1.20 20.59
N VAL A 336 -19.34 -0.37 21.54
CA VAL A 336 -19.88 -0.34 22.91
C VAL A 336 -20.44 1.03 23.31
N ALA A 337 -20.24 2.07 22.49
CA ALA A 337 -20.67 3.42 22.80
C ALA A 337 -22.18 3.50 23.15
N GLU A 338 -22.48 4.06 24.31
CA GLU A 338 -23.82 4.27 24.86
C GLU A 338 -24.41 5.59 24.35
N ASN A 339 -25.74 5.65 24.15
CA ASN A 339 -26.47 6.85 23.72
C ASN A 339 -25.79 7.61 22.55
N THR A 340 -25.24 6.86 21.60
CA THR A 340 -24.37 7.38 20.55
C THR A 340 -24.83 6.89 19.19
N PHE A 341 -24.87 7.79 18.21
CA PHE A 341 -24.95 7.42 16.80
C PHE A 341 -23.63 6.77 16.38
N ARG A 342 -23.61 5.43 16.32
CA ARG A 342 -22.38 4.64 16.16
C ARG A 342 -21.73 4.67 14.76
N PRO A 343 -22.46 4.79 13.64
CA PRO A 343 -21.82 4.96 12.34
C PRO A 343 -20.96 6.23 12.27
N PRO A 344 -20.08 6.36 11.28
CA PRO A 344 -19.39 7.62 11.00
C PRO A 344 -20.39 8.78 10.87
N TRP A 345 -20.02 9.94 11.38
CA TRP A 345 -20.84 11.15 11.36
C TRP A 345 -20.85 11.81 9.97
N TYR A 346 -21.86 12.64 9.69
CA TYR A 346 -21.88 13.46 8.46
C TYR A 346 -20.71 14.45 8.48
N HIS A 347 -19.91 14.44 7.42
CA HIS A 347 -18.57 14.99 7.44
C HIS A 347 -18.25 15.84 6.19
N LYS A 348 -17.46 16.89 6.41
CA LYS A 348 -16.71 17.64 5.39
C LYS A 348 -15.29 17.81 5.91
N ASN A 349 -14.31 17.41 5.11
CA ASN A 349 -12.91 17.32 5.53
C ASN A 349 -12.02 18.22 4.67
N ILE A 350 -10.93 18.76 5.22
CA ILE A 350 -9.88 19.38 4.39
C ILE A 350 -9.06 18.33 3.62
N MET A 351 -9.07 17.08 4.07
CA MET A 351 -8.39 15.97 3.41
C MET A 351 -9.31 15.34 2.35
N SER A 352 -8.70 14.62 1.41
CA SER A 352 -9.42 13.78 0.44
C SER A 352 -9.33 12.33 0.84
N GLU A 353 -10.47 11.65 0.89
CA GLU A 353 -10.64 10.32 1.45
C GLU A 353 -10.91 9.31 0.33
N LEU A 354 -9.93 8.45 0.01
CA LEU A 354 -10.11 7.33 -0.92
C LEU A 354 -10.17 6.03 -0.14
N MET A 355 -11.33 5.38 -0.16
CA MET A 355 -11.56 4.12 0.54
C MET A 355 -11.48 2.92 -0.40
N GLY A 356 -11.03 1.78 0.13
CA GLY A 356 -11.10 0.47 -0.53
C GLY A 356 -11.61 -0.60 0.44
N ASN A 357 -12.23 -1.66 -0.11
CA ASN A 357 -12.75 -2.78 0.67
C ASN A 357 -11.95 -4.07 0.36
N ILE A 358 -11.38 -4.70 1.39
CA ILE A 358 -10.62 -5.96 1.27
C ILE A 358 -11.58 -7.15 1.31
N TYR A 359 -12.43 -7.24 2.33
CA TYR A 359 -13.48 -8.24 2.44
C TYR A 359 -14.65 -7.75 3.32
N GLY A 360 -15.79 -8.41 3.18
CA GLY A 360 -16.96 -8.14 4.00
C GLY A 360 -17.70 -6.85 3.64
N ILE A 361 -18.45 -6.32 4.61
CA ILE A 361 -19.34 -5.18 4.45
C ILE A 361 -18.84 -4.03 5.34
N TYR A 362 -18.77 -2.82 4.78
CA TYR A 362 -18.40 -1.62 5.54
C TYR A 362 -19.63 -1.02 6.25
N ASP A 363 -19.47 -0.68 7.53
CA ASP A 363 -20.56 -0.27 8.43
C ASP A 363 -21.38 0.92 7.92
N ALA A 364 -20.74 1.89 7.24
CA ALA A 364 -21.43 3.08 6.73
C ALA A 364 -22.09 2.88 5.35
N LYS A 365 -21.88 1.74 4.68
CA LYS A 365 -22.33 1.47 3.31
C LYS A 365 -22.78 0.01 3.19
N PRO A 366 -24.00 -0.34 3.65
CA PRO A 366 -24.48 -1.72 3.65
C PRO A 366 -24.62 -2.30 2.23
N GLU A 367 -24.84 -1.43 1.22
CA GLU A 367 -24.95 -1.81 -0.19
C GLU A 367 -23.97 -1.04 -1.09
N GLY A 368 -23.55 -1.68 -2.18
CA GLY A 368 -22.77 -1.07 -3.26
C GLY A 368 -21.29 -0.83 -3.00
N PHE A 369 -20.77 -0.99 -1.77
CA PHE A 369 -19.32 -0.94 -1.47
C PHE A 369 -18.79 -2.33 -1.10
N VAL A 370 -18.60 -3.16 -2.11
CA VAL A 370 -18.24 -4.59 -2.00
C VAL A 370 -16.71 -4.81 -2.06
N PRO A 371 -16.20 -5.99 -1.68
CA PRO A 371 -14.77 -6.31 -1.76
C PRO A 371 -14.17 -6.06 -3.15
N GLY A 372 -13.07 -5.31 -3.23
CA GLY A 372 -12.47 -4.84 -4.48
C GLY A 372 -13.00 -3.49 -4.98
N GLY A 373 -14.12 -3.01 -4.42
CA GLY A 373 -14.68 -1.70 -4.72
C GLY A 373 -13.91 -0.55 -4.07
N MET A 374 -14.14 0.65 -4.59
CA MET A 374 -13.48 1.89 -4.14
C MET A 374 -14.48 3.03 -4.00
N SER A 375 -14.18 4.02 -3.17
CA SER A 375 -14.90 5.30 -3.21
C SER A 375 -13.96 6.47 -2.97
N LEU A 376 -14.30 7.62 -3.53
CA LEU A 376 -13.59 8.88 -3.33
C LEU A 376 -14.54 9.94 -2.80
N HIS A 377 -14.19 10.52 -1.66
CA HIS A 377 -14.78 11.75 -1.13
C HIS A 377 -13.69 12.82 -1.12
N ASN A 378 -13.73 13.72 -2.11
CA ASN A 378 -12.69 14.73 -2.30
C ASN A 378 -12.78 15.83 -1.23
N MET A 379 -11.69 16.55 -1.01
CA MET A 379 -11.63 17.60 0.01
C MET A 379 -12.80 18.58 -0.07
N MET A 380 -13.35 18.89 1.11
CA MET A 380 -14.48 19.78 1.41
C MET A 380 -15.85 19.34 0.87
N LEU A 381 -15.94 18.18 0.22
CA LEU A 381 -17.22 17.65 -0.22
C LEU A 381 -17.93 16.91 0.92
N PRO A 382 -19.25 17.15 1.09
CA PRO A 382 -20.02 16.49 2.13
C PRO A 382 -20.17 15.00 1.83
N HIS A 383 -20.05 14.18 2.87
CA HIS A 383 -20.33 12.75 2.83
C HIS A 383 -20.84 12.30 4.20
N GLY A 384 -21.29 11.06 4.30
CA GLY A 384 -21.82 10.49 5.53
C GLY A 384 -22.65 9.24 5.28
N PRO A 385 -23.31 8.71 6.32
CA PRO A 385 -24.20 7.55 6.21
C PRO A 385 -25.38 7.86 5.27
N ASP A 386 -25.88 6.83 4.58
CA ASP A 386 -27.13 6.92 3.83
C ASP A 386 -28.36 6.87 4.76
N LYS A 387 -29.57 7.00 4.19
CA LYS A 387 -30.82 6.95 4.94
C LYS A 387 -30.98 5.67 5.76
N GLN A 388 -30.66 4.51 5.18
CA GLN A 388 -30.85 3.22 5.85
C GLN A 388 -29.94 3.11 7.06
N ALA A 389 -28.67 3.51 6.92
CA ALA A 389 -27.71 3.57 8.02
C ALA A 389 -28.16 4.58 9.09
N PHE A 390 -28.64 5.76 8.69
CA PHE A 390 -29.13 6.78 9.62
C PHE A 390 -30.34 6.31 10.43
N GLU A 391 -31.41 5.84 9.78
CA GLU A 391 -32.62 5.36 10.45
C GLU A 391 -32.34 4.14 11.32
N GLY A 392 -31.56 3.19 10.80
CA GLY A 392 -31.18 1.97 11.52
C GLY A 392 -30.41 2.27 12.80
N ALA A 393 -29.40 3.14 12.73
CA ALA A 393 -28.60 3.49 13.89
C ALA A 393 -29.33 4.41 14.89
N SER A 394 -30.19 5.31 14.41
CA SER A 394 -30.94 6.23 15.28
C SER A 394 -32.03 5.53 16.11
N ARG A 395 -32.52 4.37 15.66
CA ARG A 395 -33.55 3.57 16.34
C ARG A 395 -33.01 2.31 17.02
N ALA A 396 -31.70 2.07 16.97
CA ALA A 396 -31.10 0.85 17.47
C ALA A 396 -31.19 0.75 19.01
N ASP A 397 -31.56 -0.43 19.51
CA ASP A 397 -31.38 -0.79 20.93
C ASP A 397 -29.88 -1.03 21.20
N LEU A 398 -29.19 0.00 21.69
CA LEU A 398 -27.73 0.02 21.83
C LEU A 398 -27.26 -0.99 22.89
N LYS A 399 -26.64 -2.07 22.43
CA LYS A 399 -25.95 -3.08 23.24
C LYS A 399 -24.50 -3.26 22.77
N PRO A 400 -23.61 -3.84 23.59
CA PRO A 400 -22.30 -4.27 23.12
C PRO A 400 -22.45 -5.21 21.90
N GLY A 401 -21.87 -4.81 20.77
CA GLY A 401 -21.90 -5.60 19.54
C GLY A 401 -20.52 -5.64 18.92
N LYS A 402 -20.12 -6.79 18.37
CA LYS A 402 -18.88 -6.92 17.60
C LYS A 402 -19.20 -6.67 16.12
N LEU A 403 -18.57 -5.66 15.54
CA LEU A 403 -18.50 -5.53 14.09
C LEU A 403 -17.50 -6.59 13.60
N ASP A 404 -17.99 -7.58 12.85
CA ASP A 404 -17.25 -8.77 12.46
C ASP A 404 -17.30 -8.97 10.94
N ASN A 405 -16.40 -9.81 10.41
CA ASN A 405 -16.31 -10.13 8.98
C ASN A 405 -16.26 -8.87 8.10
N THR A 406 -15.34 -7.96 8.41
CA THR A 406 -15.14 -6.72 7.64
C THR A 406 -13.72 -6.21 7.74
N MET A 407 -13.17 -5.80 6.60
CA MET A 407 -11.90 -5.09 6.54
C MET A 407 -11.91 -4.14 5.36
N SER A 408 -12.01 -2.85 5.65
CA SER A 408 -11.85 -1.75 4.71
C SER A 408 -10.69 -0.86 5.12
N PHE A 409 -10.21 -0.03 4.22
CA PHE A 409 -9.13 0.91 4.50
C PHE A 409 -9.39 2.24 3.80
N MET A 410 -8.57 3.22 4.14
CA MET A 410 -8.56 4.52 3.48
C MET A 410 -7.12 4.98 3.24
N PHE A 411 -6.89 5.53 2.04
CA PHE A 411 -5.78 6.41 1.75
C PHE A 411 -6.30 7.85 1.84
N GLU A 412 -6.00 8.52 2.95
CA GLU A 412 -6.34 9.93 3.16
C GLU A 412 -5.15 10.80 2.79
N THR A 413 -5.36 11.87 2.02
CA THR A 413 -4.29 12.79 1.62
C THR A 413 -4.74 14.24 1.69
N ARG A 414 -3.82 15.14 2.01
CA ARG A 414 -4.07 16.59 2.09
C ARG A 414 -4.32 17.27 0.74
N PHE A 415 -4.13 16.55 -0.35
CA PHE A 415 -4.26 17.06 -1.70
C PHE A 415 -5.60 16.66 -2.32
N PRO A 416 -6.16 17.47 -3.24
CA PRO A 416 -7.29 17.03 -4.03
C PRO A 416 -6.87 15.86 -4.92
N GLN A 417 -7.66 14.79 -4.93
CA GLN A 417 -7.40 13.64 -5.78
C GLN A 417 -8.06 13.86 -7.15
N GLN A 418 -7.26 13.82 -8.22
CA GLN A 418 -7.69 13.96 -9.60
C GLN A 418 -7.94 12.59 -10.22
N LEU A 419 -9.12 12.39 -10.80
CA LEU A 419 -9.46 11.17 -11.52
C LEU A 419 -8.61 11.04 -12.78
N THR A 420 -8.20 9.82 -13.09
CA THR A 420 -7.65 9.52 -14.41
C THR A 420 -8.78 9.32 -15.44
N PRO A 421 -8.50 9.40 -16.75
CA PRO A 421 -9.46 9.03 -17.79
C PRO A 421 -10.00 7.61 -17.62
N PHE A 422 -9.14 6.67 -17.20
CA PHE A 422 -9.57 5.30 -16.89
C PHE A 422 -10.61 5.29 -15.77
N ALA A 423 -10.35 5.93 -14.64
CA ALA A 423 -11.28 5.95 -13.51
C ALA A 423 -12.62 6.62 -13.84
N ALA A 424 -12.59 7.65 -14.68
CA ALA A 424 -13.78 8.43 -15.02
C ALA A 424 -14.63 7.79 -16.13
N LYS A 425 -14.02 7.07 -17.08
CA LYS A 425 -14.68 6.63 -18.33
C LYS A 425 -14.71 5.12 -18.53
N GLU A 426 -13.78 4.36 -17.93
CA GLU A 426 -13.62 2.92 -18.20
C GLU A 426 -13.84 2.04 -16.97
N ALA A 427 -13.42 2.51 -15.79
CA ALA A 427 -13.68 1.81 -14.53
C ALA A 427 -15.19 1.73 -14.28
N PRO A 428 -15.69 0.71 -13.55
CA PRO A 428 -17.11 0.49 -13.36
C PRO A 428 -17.69 1.44 -12.29
N LEU A 429 -17.74 2.72 -12.65
CA LEU A 429 -18.27 3.82 -11.84
C LEU A 429 -19.79 3.65 -11.64
N GLN A 430 -20.26 3.87 -10.42
CA GLN A 430 -21.68 3.88 -10.09
C GLN A 430 -22.23 5.29 -10.30
N GLU A 431 -22.97 5.49 -11.40
CA GLU A 431 -23.49 6.81 -11.79
C GLU A 431 -24.44 7.42 -10.76
N ASN A 432 -25.18 6.57 -10.03
CA ASN A 432 -26.19 6.98 -9.05
C ASN A 432 -25.65 7.05 -7.61
N TYR A 433 -24.32 7.01 -7.40
CA TYR A 433 -23.79 7.02 -6.04
C TYR A 433 -24.18 8.29 -5.26
N ILE A 434 -24.23 9.43 -5.93
CA ILE A 434 -24.62 10.68 -5.27
C ILE A 434 -26.08 10.68 -4.78
N ASP A 435 -26.92 9.82 -5.36
CA ASP A 435 -28.35 9.77 -5.05
C ASP A 435 -28.64 9.01 -3.74
N VAL A 436 -27.66 8.32 -3.14
CA VAL A 436 -27.86 7.58 -1.88
C VAL A 436 -28.28 8.48 -0.70
N TRP A 437 -28.04 9.78 -0.80
CA TRP A 437 -28.44 10.77 0.21
C TRP A 437 -29.73 11.54 -0.14
N SER A 438 -30.31 11.30 -1.33
CA SER A 438 -31.47 12.05 -1.82
C SER A 438 -32.74 11.83 -0.98
N ASP A 439 -32.88 10.65 -0.38
CA ASP A 439 -34.05 10.25 0.40
C ASP A 439 -33.96 10.61 1.90
N LEU A 440 -32.95 11.37 2.34
CA LEU A 440 -32.82 11.79 3.74
C LEU A 440 -33.99 12.70 4.15
N ASP A 441 -34.65 12.36 5.26
CA ASP A 441 -35.85 13.06 5.73
C ASP A 441 -35.53 14.22 6.69
N VAL A 442 -36.44 15.20 6.75
CA VAL A 442 -36.38 16.28 7.74
C VAL A 442 -37.07 15.83 9.03
N HIS A 443 -36.28 15.52 10.05
CA HIS A 443 -36.78 15.16 11.39
C HIS A 443 -37.07 16.39 12.29
N PHE A 444 -36.64 17.58 11.90
CA PHE A 444 -36.86 18.80 12.67
C PHE A 444 -38.31 19.29 12.59
N ASP A 445 -38.92 19.57 13.74
CA ASP A 445 -40.25 20.16 13.85
C ASP A 445 -40.37 21.31 14.86
N GLY A 446 -39.25 21.74 15.44
CA GLY A 446 -39.19 22.80 16.44
C GLY A 446 -39.39 22.36 17.89
N THR A 447 -39.54 21.05 18.15
CA THR A 447 -39.64 20.50 19.51
C THR A 447 -38.38 19.72 19.92
N PRO A 448 -38.07 19.58 21.22
CA PRO A 448 -36.97 18.73 21.69
C PRO A 448 -37.11 17.25 21.30
N GLU A 449 -38.35 16.78 21.14
CA GLU A 449 -38.65 15.40 20.76
C GLU A 449 -38.36 15.15 19.28
N GLY A 450 -38.70 16.08 18.39
CA GLY A 450 -38.55 15.92 16.95
C GLY A 450 -39.51 14.90 16.32
N LYS A 451 -39.42 14.73 14.99
CA LYS A 451 -40.18 13.73 14.23
C LYS A 451 -39.38 12.43 14.12
N TRP A 452 -39.60 11.48 15.03
CA TRP A 452 -38.99 10.14 14.98
C TRP A 452 -40.03 9.06 14.76
#